data_AF-A0A221NG31-F1
#
_entry.id   AF-A0A221NG31-F1
#
_cell.length_a   1.000
_cell.length_b   1.000
_cell.length_c   1.000
_cell.angle_alpha   90.00
_cell.angle_beta   90.00
_cell.angle_gamma   90.00
#
_symmetry.space_group_name_H-M   'P 1'
#
loop_
_entity.id
_entity.type
_entity.pdbx_description
1 polymer ?
#
loop_
_entity_poly.entity_id
_entity_poly.type
_entity_poly.pdbx_seq_one_letter_code
_entity_poly.pdbx_strand_id
1 'polypeptide(L)'
;METLDRIGVDAVGLCFTSSSIFDPETFDKAFIDAALQINGDWNIATAAQAIISDMERKGAHSPYTVVPPWFTTPTIDALMSYLKLYGIVSPGFHQHELGPAWDAYPRQDRFDLGAKWEIQPRQLVDDLRSRNLMGADSILIPGSGFPSLDLLSREPAQPPLPLFSANKSLLNELLRLAH
;
A
#
# COMPACT_ATOMS: atom_id res chain seq x y z
N MET A 1 6.56 -16.30 -12.01
CA MET A 1 6.72 -15.54 -13.27
C MET A 1 6.47 -16.42 -14.49
N GLU A 2 7.16 -17.53 -14.70
CA GLU A 2 6.89 -18.46 -15.83
C GLU A 2 5.42 -18.88 -15.98
N THR A 3 4.69 -19.05 -14.87
CA THR A 3 3.25 -19.34 -14.92
C THR A 3 2.45 -18.17 -15.50
N LEU A 4 2.81 -16.92 -15.19
CA LEU A 4 2.16 -15.72 -15.75
C LEU A 4 2.45 -15.58 -17.25
N ASP A 5 3.64 -15.97 -17.68
CA ASP A 5 4.03 -15.97 -19.10
C ASP A 5 3.16 -16.94 -19.89
N ARG A 6 3.06 -18.17 -19.38
CA ARG A 6 2.27 -19.25 -20.00
C ARG A 6 0.78 -18.92 -20.14
N ILE A 7 0.20 -18.18 -19.19
CA ILE A 7 -1.22 -17.80 -19.27
C ILE A 7 -1.47 -16.57 -20.15
N GLY A 8 -0.43 -15.81 -20.49
CA GLY A 8 -0.50 -14.61 -21.31
C GLY A 8 -1.21 -13.45 -20.60
N VAL A 9 -0.45 -12.65 -19.85
CA VAL A 9 -0.97 -11.45 -19.15
C VAL A 9 -0.51 -10.16 -19.82
N ASP A 10 -1.35 -9.13 -19.81
CA ASP A 10 -1.02 -7.81 -20.37
C ASP A 10 -0.13 -6.96 -19.44
N ALA A 11 -0.19 -7.22 -18.12
CA ALA A 11 0.62 -6.55 -17.11
C ALA A 11 0.84 -7.44 -15.87
N VAL A 12 1.97 -7.23 -15.18
CA VAL A 12 2.39 -7.98 -13.99
C VAL A 12 2.62 -7.03 -12.81
N GLY A 13 1.98 -7.34 -11.67
CA GLY A 13 2.11 -6.55 -10.44
C GLY A 13 2.73 -7.33 -9.29
N LEU A 14 3.72 -6.74 -8.60
CA LEU A 14 4.13 -7.22 -7.28
C LEU A 14 3.25 -6.60 -6.19
N CYS A 15 2.38 -7.42 -5.60
CA CYS A 15 1.38 -6.97 -4.63
C CYS A 15 1.92 -6.77 -3.19
N PHE A 16 3.22 -6.81 -2.93
CA PHE A 16 3.79 -6.65 -1.59
C PHE A 16 4.63 -5.38 -1.49
N THR A 17 4.03 -4.31 -0.95
CA THR A 17 4.75 -3.05 -0.69
C THR A 17 5.96 -3.24 0.21
N SER A 18 5.86 -4.13 1.20
CA SER A 18 6.92 -4.36 2.19
C SER A 18 8.23 -4.81 1.57
N SER A 19 8.19 -5.58 0.47
CA SER A 19 9.42 -6.06 -0.19
C SER A 19 10.23 -4.91 -0.78
N SER A 20 9.55 -3.95 -1.41
CA SER A 20 10.19 -2.78 -2.01
C SER A 20 10.76 -1.80 -1.00
N ILE A 21 10.07 -1.57 0.12
CA ILE A 21 10.45 -0.51 1.07
C ILE A 21 11.70 -0.83 1.89
N PHE A 22 12.07 -2.10 2.04
CA PHE A 22 13.26 -2.50 2.82
C PHE A 22 14.58 -2.28 2.07
N ASP A 23 14.53 -2.22 0.75
CA ASP A 23 15.69 -1.90 -0.10
C ASP A 23 15.22 -0.97 -1.23
N PRO A 24 14.90 0.29 -0.88
CA PRO A 24 14.29 1.26 -1.79
C PRO A 24 15.13 1.54 -3.04
N GLU A 25 16.45 1.42 -2.93
CA GLU A 25 17.38 1.76 -4.00
C GLU A 25 17.48 0.66 -5.04
N THR A 26 17.30 -0.61 -4.64
CA THR A 26 17.64 -1.73 -5.52
C THR A 26 16.53 -2.73 -5.74
N PHE A 27 15.59 -2.94 -4.80
CA PHE A 27 14.65 -4.04 -4.90
C PHE A 27 13.69 -3.92 -6.08
N ASP A 28 13.03 -2.77 -6.24
CA ASP A 28 12.07 -2.56 -7.34
C ASP A 28 12.76 -2.76 -8.70
N LYS A 29 13.97 -2.22 -8.84
CA LYS A 29 14.78 -2.38 -10.04
C LYS A 29 15.16 -3.85 -10.27
N ALA A 30 15.68 -4.53 -9.26
CA ALA A 30 16.10 -5.92 -9.36
C ALA A 30 14.93 -6.85 -9.69
N PHE A 31 13.76 -6.60 -9.10
CA PHE A 31 12.54 -7.35 -9.39
C PHE A 31 12.10 -7.16 -10.85
N ILE A 32 12.04 -5.92 -11.33
CA ILE A 32 11.65 -5.61 -12.71
C ILE A 32 12.67 -6.21 -13.69
N ASP A 33 13.97 -6.00 -13.47
CA ASP A 33 15.02 -6.53 -14.32
C ASP A 33 14.93 -8.07 -14.40
N ALA A 34 14.70 -8.76 -13.28
CA ALA A 34 14.53 -10.21 -13.25
C ALA A 34 13.26 -10.70 -13.98
N ALA A 35 12.15 -9.96 -13.87
CA ALA A 35 10.92 -10.29 -14.57
C ALA A 35 11.06 -10.09 -16.09
N LEU A 36 11.76 -9.03 -16.52
CA LEU A 36 12.04 -8.76 -17.94
C LEU A 36 13.02 -9.78 -18.56
N GLN A 37 13.86 -10.45 -17.77
CA GLN A 37 14.66 -11.58 -18.28
C GLN A 37 13.80 -12.79 -18.67
N ILE A 38 12.59 -12.93 -18.11
CA ILE A 38 11.66 -14.02 -18.42
C ILE A 38 10.84 -13.65 -19.65
N ASN A 39 10.30 -12.44 -19.67
CA ASN A 39 9.59 -11.90 -20.82
C ASN A 39 9.88 -10.39 -20.92
N GLY A 40 10.62 -10.01 -21.97
CA GLY A 40 11.06 -8.64 -22.19
C GLY A 40 9.95 -7.67 -22.61
N ASP A 41 8.77 -8.20 -22.96
CA ASP A 41 7.62 -7.41 -23.40
C ASP A 41 6.63 -7.15 -22.27
N TRP A 42 6.91 -7.63 -21.05
CA TRP A 42 6.01 -7.43 -19.92
C TRP A 42 5.98 -5.97 -19.44
N ASN A 43 4.77 -5.48 -19.25
CA ASN A 43 4.54 -4.27 -18.47
C ASN A 43 4.49 -4.63 -16.97
N ILE A 44 5.46 -4.16 -16.19
CA ILE A 44 5.62 -4.56 -14.78
C ILE A 44 5.56 -3.34 -13.86
N ALA A 45 4.90 -3.50 -12.71
CA ALA A 45 4.94 -2.53 -11.62
C ALA A 45 5.04 -3.22 -10.25
N THR A 46 5.64 -2.55 -9.28
CA THR A 46 5.53 -2.93 -7.86
C THR A 46 4.48 -2.08 -7.16
N ALA A 47 3.87 -2.61 -6.09
CA ALA A 47 2.89 -1.86 -5.30
C ALA A 47 3.47 -0.54 -4.75
N ALA A 48 4.75 -0.54 -4.34
CA ALA A 48 5.41 0.66 -3.84
C ALA A 48 5.58 1.73 -4.93
N GLN A 49 6.13 1.37 -6.10
CA GLN A 49 6.22 2.30 -7.23
C GLN A 49 4.86 2.81 -7.69
N ALA A 50 3.85 1.93 -7.69
CA ALA A 50 2.50 2.30 -8.07
C ALA A 50 1.88 3.33 -7.10
N ILE A 51 2.12 3.20 -5.78
CA ILE A 51 1.71 4.21 -4.79
C ILE A 51 2.36 5.56 -5.12
N ILE A 52 3.68 5.59 -5.29
CA ILE A 52 4.42 6.83 -5.59
C ILE A 52 3.86 7.48 -6.85
N SER A 53 3.79 6.74 -7.95
CA SER A 53 3.33 7.26 -9.24
C SER A 53 1.88 7.76 -9.17
N ASP A 54 1.02 7.05 -8.44
CA ASP A 54 -0.38 7.46 -8.27
C ASP A 54 -0.53 8.74 -7.43
N MET A 55 0.28 8.89 -6.38
CA MET A 55 0.32 10.11 -5.56
C MET A 55 0.89 11.30 -6.33
N GLU A 56 2.03 11.13 -7.01
CA GLU A 56 2.66 12.16 -7.82
C GLU A 56 1.72 12.71 -8.89
N ARG A 57 1.04 11.82 -9.63
CA ARG A 57 0.06 12.22 -10.65
C ARG A 57 -1.11 13.03 -10.10
N LYS A 58 -1.47 12.83 -8.84
CA LYS A 58 -2.56 13.55 -8.16
C LYS A 58 -2.06 14.72 -7.31
N GLY A 59 -0.76 15.02 -7.32
CA GLY A 59 -0.16 16.11 -6.56
C GLY A 59 -0.26 15.93 -5.04
N ALA A 60 -0.30 14.69 -4.55
CA ALA A 60 -0.32 14.38 -3.12
C ALA A 60 1.10 14.19 -2.58
N HIS A 61 1.51 14.98 -1.60
CA HIS A 61 2.89 15.00 -1.10
C HIS A 61 2.97 14.88 0.44
N SER A 62 1.87 15.04 1.17
CA SER A 62 1.84 14.97 2.63
C SER A 62 0.71 14.08 3.16
N PRO A 63 0.78 12.75 2.94
CA PRO A 63 -0.27 11.83 3.34
C PRO A 63 -0.27 11.55 4.84
N TYR A 64 -1.44 11.51 5.45
CA TYR A 64 -1.60 10.86 6.76
C TYR A 64 -1.57 9.33 6.58
N THR A 65 -0.60 8.64 7.18
CA THR A 65 -0.40 7.20 6.92
C THR A 65 -1.20 6.33 7.89
N VAL A 66 -1.94 5.37 7.35
CA VAL A 66 -2.65 4.33 8.09
C VAL A 66 -1.84 3.04 7.98
N VAL A 67 -1.11 2.73 9.05
CA VAL A 67 -0.22 1.59 9.10
C VAL A 67 -1.01 0.33 9.48
N PRO A 68 -0.85 -0.79 8.72
CA PRO A 68 -1.48 -2.06 9.08
C PRO A 68 -1.07 -2.57 10.46
N PRO A 69 -1.93 -3.32 11.16
CA PRO A 69 -1.67 -3.77 12.52
C PRO A 69 -0.50 -4.77 12.63
N TRP A 70 -0.14 -5.41 11.50
CA TRP A 70 0.95 -6.37 11.40
C TRP A 70 2.31 -5.78 11.00
N PHE A 71 2.37 -4.48 10.70
CA PHE A 71 3.66 -3.82 10.45
C PHE A 71 4.45 -3.71 11.75
N THR A 72 5.76 -3.96 11.68
CA THR A 72 6.66 -3.74 12.82
C THR A 72 7.29 -2.36 12.73
N THR A 73 7.94 -1.88 13.80
CA THR A 73 8.68 -0.61 13.76
C THR A 73 9.67 -0.54 12.58
N PRO A 74 10.51 -1.58 12.32
CA PRO A 74 11.36 -1.59 11.13
C PRO A 74 10.60 -1.43 9.80
N THR A 75 9.42 -2.04 9.66
CA THR A 75 8.59 -1.88 8.44
C THR A 75 8.08 -0.45 8.30
N ILE A 76 7.69 0.19 9.40
CA ILE A 76 7.21 1.57 9.40
C ILE A 76 8.35 2.52 9.04
N ASP A 77 9.53 2.35 9.66
CA ASP A 77 10.70 3.18 9.39
C ASP A 77 11.17 3.06 7.94
N ALA A 78 11.17 1.83 7.40
CA ALA A 78 11.47 1.55 6.00
C ALA A 78 10.47 2.24 5.05
N LEU A 79 9.16 2.16 5.36
CA LEU A 79 8.12 2.85 4.59
C LEU A 79 8.33 4.36 4.59
N MET A 80 8.55 4.98 5.76
CA MET A 80 8.74 6.43 5.86
C MET A 80 9.99 6.88 5.11
N SER A 81 11.06 6.08 5.16
CA SER A 81 12.28 6.32 4.40
C SER A 81 12.05 6.23 2.90
N TYR A 82 11.33 5.20 2.44
CA TYR A 82 10.95 5.03 1.03
C TYR A 82 10.14 6.22 0.53
N LEU A 83 9.09 6.65 1.24
CA LEU A 83 8.28 7.81 0.86
C LEU A 83 9.12 9.09 0.75
N LYS A 84 10.04 9.31 1.70
CA LYS A 84 10.90 10.49 1.73
C LYS A 84 11.84 10.58 0.52
N LEU A 85 12.30 9.45 -0.02
CA LEU A 85 13.14 9.44 -1.24
C LEU A 85 12.42 10.06 -2.44
N TYR A 86 11.09 10.00 -2.47
CA TYR A 86 10.25 10.58 -3.51
C TYR A 86 9.63 11.93 -3.09
N GLY A 87 10.19 12.59 -2.08
CA GLY A 87 9.70 13.89 -1.61
C GLY A 87 8.34 13.84 -0.92
N ILE A 88 7.82 12.65 -0.59
CA ILE A 88 6.57 12.47 0.14
C ILE A 88 6.88 12.44 1.64
N VAL A 89 6.28 13.36 2.40
CA VAL A 89 6.52 13.49 3.84
C VAL A 89 5.21 13.34 4.60
N SER A 90 5.05 12.19 5.27
CA SER A 90 3.88 11.94 6.10
C SER A 90 3.96 12.79 7.38
N PRO A 91 3.00 13.71 7.64
CA PRO A 91 3.02 14.56 8.84
C PRO A 91 2.67 13.76 10.11
N GLY A 92 2.20 12.53 9.95
CA GLY A 92 1.95 11.59 11.02
C GLY A 92 1.36 10.29 10.48
N PHE A 93 1.42 9.27 11.32
CA PHE A 93 0.76 8.00 11.04
C PHE A 93 -0.04 7.53 12.26
N HIS A 94 -0.94 6.59 12.03
CA HIS A 94 -1.44 5.75 13.10
C HIS A 94 -1.34 4.30 12.66
N GLN A 95 -0.98 3.45 13.61
CA GLN A 95 -1.11 2.02 13.42
C GLN A 95 -2.51 1.59 13.80
N HIS A 96 -3.19 0.89 12.90
CA HIS A 96 -4.51 0.34 13.19
C HIS A 96 -4.39 -0.67 14.33
N GLU A 97 -5.33 -0.62 15.26
CA GLU A 97 -5.35 -1.50 16.44
C GLU A 97 -6.51 -2.50 16.29
N LEU A 98 -6.23 -3.79 16.47
CA LEU A 98 -7.21 -4.87 16.30
C LEU A 98 -7.99 -5.19 17.59
N GLY A 99 -7.65 -4.51 18.69
CA GLY A 99 -8.21 -4.74 20.02
C GLY A 99 -7.46 -5.79 20.85
N PRO A 100 -7.83 -5.94 22.14
CA PRO A 100 -7.01 -6.63 23.15
C PRO A 100 -6.75 -8.12 22.88
N ALA A 101 -7.64 -8.78 22.11
CA ALA A 101 -7.46 -10.19 21.75
C ALA A 101 -6.19 -10.42 20.91
N TRP A 102 -5.67 -9.39 20.25
CA TRP A 102 -4.50 -9.45 19.39
C TRP A 102 -3.18 -9.09 20.08
N ASP A 103 -3.24 -8.63 21.34
CA ASP A 103 -2.06 -8.19 22.09
C ASP A 103 -1.12 -9.36 22.43
N ALA A 104 -1.66 -10.57 22.52
CA ALA A 104 -0.88 -11.78 22.75
C ALA A 104 -0.05 -12.23 21.53
N TYR A 105 -0.35 -11.72 20.34
CA TYR A 105 0.32 -12.13 19.10
C TYR A 105 1.32 -11.06 18.64
N PRO A 106 2.58 -11.46 18.36
CA PRO A 106 3.56 -10.56 17.74
C PRO A 106 3.02 -9.96 16.46
N ARG A 107 3.29 -8.66 16.21
CA ARG A 107 2.71 -7.92 15.07
C ARG A 107 2.92 -8.65 13.74
N GLN A 108 4.14 -9.13 13.49
CA GLN A 108 4.50 -9.81 12.25
C GLN A 108 3.66 -11.07 11.96
N ASP A 109 3.13 -11.74 12.99
CA ASP A 109 2.36 -12.97 12.83
C ASP A 109 0.86 -12.71 12.59
N ARG A 110 0.39 -11.49 12.91
CA ARG A 110 -1.04 -11.16 12.92
C ARG A 110 -1.69 -11.32 11.55
N PHE A 111 -0.98 -11.01 10.46
CA PHE A 111 -1.52 -11.16 9.10
C PHE A 111 -1.85 -12.62 8.78
N ASP A 112 -0.91 -13.53 9.05
CA ASP A 112 -1.05 -14.96 8.76
C ASP A 112 -2.10 -15.62 9.65
N LEU A 113 -2.27 -15.10 10.87
CA LEU A 113 -3.33 -15.49 11.80
C LEU A 113 -4.72 -14.92 11.42
N GLY A 114 -4.83 -14.15 10.34
CA GLY A 114 -6.11 -13.70 9.81
C GLY A 114 -6.58 -12.33 10.31
N ALA A 115 -5.71 -11.51 10.91
CA ALA A 115 -6.07 -10.18 11.41
C ALA A 115 -6.77 -9.28 10.39
N LYS A 116 -6.49 -9.45 9.11
CA LYS A 116 -7.12 -8.67 8.03
C LYS A 116 -8.66 -8.78 8.02
N TRP A 117 -9.21 -9.88 8.55
CA TRP A 117 -10.65 -10.14 8.59
C TRP A 117 -11.37 -9.39 9.73
N GLU A 118 -10.63 -8.95 10.74
CA GLU A 118 -11.18 -8.16 11.86
C GLU A 118 -11.36 -6.69 11.49
N ILE A 119 -10.63 -6.22 10.48
CA ILE A 119 -10.66 -4.82 10.06
C ILE A 119 -12.00 -4.54 9.37
N GLN A 120 -12.82 -3.70 10.02
CA GLN A 120 -14.09 -3.24 9.47
C GLN A 120 -13.88 -1.94 8.67
N PRO A 121 -14.05 -1.95 7.33
CA PRO A 121 -13.77 -0.76 6.52
C PRO A 121 -14.56 0.48 6.95
N ARG A 122 -15.82 0.31 7.36
CA ARG A 122 -16.67 1.44 7.81
C ARG A 122 -16.14 2.10 9.08
N GLN A 123 -15.75 1.30 10.07
CA GLN A 123 -15.21 1.82 11.34
C GLN A 123 -13.92 2.61 11.08
N LEU A 124 -13.07 2.13 10.18
CA LEU A 124 -11.87 2.87 9.80
C LEU A 124 -12.16 4.24 9.20
N VAL A 125 -13.20 4.37 8.35
CA VAL A 125 -13.59 5.68 7.80
C VAL A 125 -14.05 6.62 8.91
N ASP A 126 -14.85 6.13 9.85
CA ASP A 126 -15.34 6.93 10.98
C ASP A 126 -14.18 7.35 11.91
N ASP A 127 -13.24 6.44 12.19
CA ASP A 127 -12.02 6.73 12.94
C ASP A 127 -11.20 7.83 12.26
N LEU A 128 -10.98 7.71 10.94
CA LEU A 128 -10.25 8.71 10.15
C LEU A 128 -10.92 10.09 10.19
N ARG A 129 -12.26 10.16 10.15
CA ARG A 129 -13.03 11.42 10.24
C ARG A 129 -12.94 12.07 11.61
N SER A 130 -12.82 11.28 12.67
CA SER A 130 -12.70 11.78 14.04
C SER A 130 -11.28 12.22 14.42
N ARG A 131 -10.28 11.87 13.60
CA ARG A 131 -8.87 12.10 13.90
C ARG A 131 -8.40 13.49 13.48
N ASN A 132 -7.44 14.03 14.24
CA ASN A 132 -6.61 15.11 13.73
C ASN A 132 -5.58 14.52 12.75
N LEU A 133 -5.73 14.85 11.46
CA LEU A 133 -4.87 14.39 10.37
C LEU A 133 -3.64 15.27 10.16
N MET A 134 -3.30 16.14 11.12
CA MET A 134 -2.04 16.89 11.19
C MET A 134 -1.77 17.77 9.95
N GLY A 135 -2.83 18.27 9.31
CA GLY A 135 -2.71 19.09 8.10
C GLY A 135 -2.35 18.31 6.83
N ALA A 136 -2.50 16.98 6.84
CA ALA A 136 -2.29 16.14 5.66
C ALA A 136 -3.18 16.53 4.47
N ASP A 137 -2.66 16.34 3.26
CA ASP A 137 -3.37 16.58 2.00
C ASP A 137 -4.14 15.34 1.50
N SER A 138 -3.82 14.18 2.06
CA SER A 138 -4.29 12.87 1.61
C SER A 138 -4.15 11.83 2.71
N ILE A 139 -4.64 10.61 2.47
CA ILE A 139 -4.47 9.44 3.32
C ILE A 139 -3.76 8.35 2.53
N LEU A 140 -2.82 7.65 3.15
CA LEU A 140 -2.12 6.51 2.56
C LEU A 140 -2.35 5.23 3.38
N ILE A 141 -2.84 4.17 2.72
CA ILE A 141 -2.85 2.79 3.25
C ILE A 141 -1.84 1.93 2.46
N PRO A 142 -0.61 1.75 2.94
CA PRO A 142 0.49 1.15 2.19
C PRO A 142 0.45 -0.38 2.17
N GLY A 143 -0.38 -1.02 3.00
CA GLY A 143 -0.46 -2.48 3.09
C GLY A 143 -1.49 -3.07 2.12
N SER A 144 -1.05 -3.93 1.20
CA SER A 144 -1.95 -4.65 0.27
C SER A 144 -2.90 -5.64 0.96
N GLY A 145 -2.45 -6.23 2.07
CA GLY A 145 -3.30 -7.08 2.91
C GLY A 145 -4.42 -6.34 3.64
N PHE A 146 -4.40 -5.01 3.64
CA PHE A 146 -5.40 -4.17 4.29
C PHE A 146 -6.61 -4.01 3.35
N PRO A 147 -7.87 -4.17 3.83
CA PRO A 147 -9.09 -4.13 3.00
C PRO A 147 -9.46 -2.70 2.54
N SER A 148 -8.55 -2.09 1.78
CA SER A 148 -8.59 -0.68 1.39
C SER A 148 -9.47 -0.39 0.16
N LEU A 149 -9.71 -1.38 -0.71
CA LEU A 149 -10.60 -1.22 -1.86
C LEU A 149 -12.06 -1.05 -1.43
N ASP A 150 -12.48 -1.74 -0.36
CA ASP A 150 -13.84 -1.62 0.18
C ASP A 150 -14.12 -0.24 0.78
N LEU A 151 -13.09 0.51 1.19
CA LEU A 151 -13.21 1.90 1.64
C LEU A 151 -13.57 2.84 0.49
N LEU A 152 -13.27 2.45 -0.75
CA LEU A 152 -13.46 3.28 -1.94
C LEU A 152 -14.76 2.95 -2.69
N SER A 153 -15.37 1.80 -2.41
CA SER A 153 -16.48 1.25 -3.22
C SER A 153 -17.88 1.45 -2.63
N ARG A 154 -18.02 1.96 -1.39
CA ARG A 154 -19.32 2.00 -0.68
C ARG A 154 -19.74 3.40 -0.26
N GLU A 155 -20.73 3.97 -0.94
CA GLU A 155 -21.51 5.09 -0.39
C GLU A 155 -22.29 4.64 0.86
N PRO A 156 -22.53 5.53 1.85
CA PRO A 156 -22.26 6.98 1.87
C PRO A 156 -20.97 7.40 2.60
N ALA A 157 -20.09 6.46 2.98
CA ALA A 157 -18.96 6.74 3.86
C ALA A 157 -17.63 6.86 3.10
N GLN A 158 -17.36 8.04 2.54
CA GLN A 158 -16.05 8.36 1.95
C GLN A 158 -15.02 8.81 3.00
N PRO A 159 -13.73 8.47 2.83
CA PRO A 159 -12.63 9.02 3.64
C PRO A 159 -12.63 10.57 3.64
N PRO A 160 -12.15 11.23 4.71
CA PRO A 160 -12.18 12.69 4.83
C PRO A 160 -11.19 13.42 3.90
N LEU A 161 -10.24 12.69 3.30
CA LEU A 161 -9.25 13.20 2.35
C LEU A 161 -9.09 12.19 1.20
N PRO A 162 -8.50 12.59 0.05
CA PRO A 162 -8.13 11.66 -1.01
C PRO A 162 -7.33 10.47 -0.47
N LEU A 163 -7.82 9.25 -0.73
CA LEU A 163 -7.23 8.02 -0.22
C LEU A 163 -6.42 7.30 -1.31
N PHE A 164 -5.16 7.04 -1.00
CA PHE A 164 -4.26 6.19 -1.76
C PHE A 164 -4.07 4.87 -1.03
N SER A 165 -3.98 3.77 -1.79
CA SER A 165 -3.70 2.46 -1.20
C SER A 165 -2.90 1.60 -2.13
N ALA A 166 -2.11 0.68 -1.57
CA ALA A 166 -1.34 -0.29 -2.36
C ALA A 166 -2.20 -1.00 -3.42
N ASN A 167 -3.39 -1.46 -3.03
CA ASN A 167 -4.28 -2.19 -3.93
C ASN A 167 -4.84 -1.32 -5.05
N LYS A 168 -5.32 -0.10 -4.73
CA LYS A 168 -5.91 0.79 -5.73
C LYS A 168 -4.85 1.37 -6.66
N SER A 169 -3.72 1.79 -6.11
CA SER A 169 -2.64 2.39 -6.89
C SER A 169 -2.00 1.36 -7.81
N LEU A 170 -1.75 0.13 -7.34
CA LEU A 170 -1.28 -0.95 -8.21
C LEU A 170 -2.30 -1.30 -9.30
N LEU A 171 -3.58 -1.43 -8.97
CA LEU A 171 -4.62 -1.68 -9.98
C LEU A 171 -4.62 -0.58 -11.06
N ASN A 172 -4.59 0.69 -10.66
CA ASN A 172 -4.58 1.80 -11.61
C ASN A 172 -3.32 1.77 -12.49
N GLU A 173 -2.15 1.46 -11.90
CA GLU A 173 -0.90 1.37 -12.64
C GLU A 173 -0.91 0.23 -13.65
N LEU A 174 -1.39 -0.95 -13.26
CA LEU A 174 -1.49 -2.10 -14.16
C LEU A 174 -2.48 -1.85 -15.31
N LEU A 175 -3.62 -1.21 -15.05
CA LEU A 175 -4.56 -0.81 -16.10
C LEU A 175 -3.93 0.20 -17.07
N ARG A 176 -3.15 1.16 -16.55
CA ARG A 176 -2.43 2.15 -17.38
C ARG A 176 -1.35 1.48 -18.24
N LEU A 177 -0.71 0.46 -17.72
CA LEU A 177 0.35 -0.28 -18.39
C LEU A 177 -0.18 -1.25 -19.45
N ALA A 178 -1.38 -1.78 -19.26
CA ALA A 178 -2.04 -2.70 -20.21
C ALA A 178 -2.73 -1.99 -21.40
N HIS A 179 -2.72 -0.65 -21.45
CA HIS A 179 -3.38 0.18 -22.46
C HIS A 179 -2.39 1.15 -23.10
#